data_AF-A0A7X8XDE7-F1
#
_entry.id   AF-A0A7X8XDE7-F1
#
_cell.length_a   1.000
_cell.length_b   1.000
_cell.length_c   1.000
_cell.angle_alpha   90.00
_cell.angle_beta   90.00
_cell.angle_gamma   90.00
#
_symmetry.space_group_name_H-M   'P 1'
#
loop_
_entity.id
_entity.type
_entity.pdbx_description
1 polymer ?
#
loop_
_entity_poly.entity_id
_entity_poly.type
_entity_poly.pdbx_seq_one_letter_code
_entity_poly.pdbx_strand_id
1 'polypeptide(L)'
;MYNPVSLAQFFINGCEFSDYWFSTGTPSFLLEVILKTNFNFERALSEPVLGFAFNAFEIDRIDPLTLLLQTGYLTIKSSFVELGTTLYYLDFPNREVKEALMTPLIQRLLRTPAGNRRC
;
A
#
# COMPACT_ATOMS: atom_id res chain seq x y z
N MET A 1 -4.94 1.07 -11.75
CA MET A 1 -3.61 0.80 -12.35
C MET A 1 -3.27 -0.66 -12.08
N TYR A 2 -2.87 -1.43 -13.09
CA TYR A 2 -2.43 -2.81 -12.91
C TYR A 2 -0.92 -2.84 -12.62
N ASN A 3 -0.49 -3.66 -11.66
CA ASN A 3 0.91 -3.95 -11.41
C ASN A 3 1.55 -4.54 -12.70
N PRO A 4 2.74 -4.08 -13.14
CA PRO A 4 3.42 -4.61 -14.34
C PRO A 4 3.58 -6.14 -14.35
N VAL A 5 3.80 -6.74 -13.18
CA VAL A 5 3.92 -8.19 -12.99
C VAL A 5 2.57 -8.88 -13.17
N SER A 6 1.51 -8.31 -12.62
CA SER A 6 0.14 -8.81 -12.81
C SER A 6 -0.32 -8.69 -14.26
N LEU A 7 0.09 -7.64 -14.96
CA LEU A 7 -0.18 -7.46 -16.39
C LEU A 7 0.59 -8.50 -17.22
N ALA A 8 1.85 -8.76 -16.88
CA ALA A 8 2.64 -9.83 -17.51
C ALA A 8 2.00 -11.21 -17.27
N GLN A 9 1.57 -11.52 -16.04
CA GLN A 9 0.85 -12.77 -15.74
C GLN A 9 -0.48 -12.90 -16.48
N PHE A 10 -1.23 -11.80 -16.64
CA PHE A 10 -2.44 -11.80 -17.46
C PHE A 10 -2.17 -12.19 -18.91
N PHE A 11 -1.12 -11.64 -19.53
CA PHE A 11 -0.74 -12.00 -20.90
C PHE A 11 -0.18 -13.43 -21.01
N ILE A 12 0.56 -13.89 -20.00
CA ILE A 12 1.11 -15.25 -19.95
C ILE A 12 -0.01 -16.30 -19.78
N ASN A 13 -1.06 -15.97 -19.04
CA ASN A 13 -2.17 -16.88 -18.74
C ASN A 13 -3.35 -16.75 -19.73
N GLY A 14 -3.10 -16.28 -20.96
CA GLY A 14 -4.10 -16.29 -22.03
C GLY A 14 -5.22 -15.26 -21.86
N CYS A 15 -4.94 -14.13 -21.22
CA CYS A 15 -5.90 -13.04 -20.99
C CYS A 15 -7.11 -13.43 -20.10
N GLU A 16 -6.98 -14.47 -19.29
CA GLU A 16 -7.95 -14.74 -18.22
C GLU A 16 -7.78 -13.73 -17.08
N PHE A 17 -8.89 -13.17 -16.59
CA PHE A 17 -8.88 -12.35 -15.38
C PHE A 17 -8.73 -13.26 -14.15
N SER A 18 -7.68 -13.05 -13.35
CA SER A 18 -7.43 -13.75 -12.09
C SER A 18 -6.73 -12.83 -11.08
N ASP A 19 -6.67 -13.22 -9.81
CA ASP A 19 -6.07 -12.49 -8.69
C ASP A 19 -4.52 -12.49 -8.75
N TYR A 20 -3.94 -12.11 -9.88
CA TYR A 20 -2.49 -12.05 -10.09
C TYR A 20 -1.79 -11.03 -9.18
N TRP A 21 -2.56 -10.19 -8.48
CA TRP A 21 -2.07 -9.31 -7.42
C TRP A 21 -1.51 -10.11 -6.22
N PHE A 22 -2.08 -11.29 -5.95
CA PHE A 22 -1.79 -12.09 -4.75
C PHE A 22 -0.66 -13.12 -4.93
N SER A 23 -0.37 -13.52 -6.18
CA SER A 23 0.52 -14.65 -6.49
C SER A 23 2.03 -14.38 -6.33
N THR A 24 2.47 -13.15 -6.09
CA THR A 24 3.89 -12.75 -6.23
C THR A 24 4.70 -12.69 -4.92
N GLY A 25 4.17 -13.14 -3.78
CA GLY A 25 4.91 -13.14 -2.50
C GLY A 25 5.05 -11.76 -1.82
N THR A 26 4.71 -10.68 -2.53
CA THR A 26 4.59 -9.30 -2.03
C THR A 26 3.67 -9.13 -0.79
N PRO A 27 2.55 -9.87 -0.63
CA PRO A 27 1.66 -9.66 0.51
C PRO A 27 2.33 -9.91 1.87
N SER A 28 3.16 -10.94 2.01
CA SER A 28 3.71 -11.31 3.34
C SER A 28 4.74 -10.30 3.85
N PHE A 29 5.69 -9.89 3.01
CA PHE A 29 6.70 -8.89 3.36
C PHE A 29 6.05 -7.53 3.67
N LEU A 30 5.12 -7.09 2.81
CA LEU A 30 4.44 -5.80 2.99
C LEU A 30 3.62 -5.76 4.28
N LEU A 31 2.90 -6.84 4.59
CA LEU A 31 2.17 -6.96 5.86
C LEU A 31 3.09 -6.89 7.07
N GLU A 32 4.27 -7.50 7.01
CA GLU A 32 5.25 -7.40 8.10
C GLU A 32 5.75 -5.97 8.31
N VAL A 33 6.06 -5.25 7.22
CA VAL A 33 6.50 -3.85 7.30
C VAL A 33 5.40 -2.99 7.93
N ILE A 34 4.16 -3.07 7.42
CA ILE A 34 3.00 -2.33 7.94
C ILE A 34 2.79 -2.55 9.43
N LEU A 35 2.90 -3.81 9.89
CA LEU A 35 2.71 -4.18 11.28
C LEU A 35 3.88 -3.69 12.16
N LYS A 36 5.13 -3.83 11.71
CA LYS A 36 6.32 -3.38 12.46
C LYS A 36 6.36 -1.87 12.64
N THR A 37 5.87 -1.11 11.66
CA THR A 37 5.89 0.36 11.69
C THR A 37 4.63 0.98 12.31
N ASN A 38 3.62 0.18 12.68
CA ASN A 38 2.29 0.67 13.08
C ASN A 38 1.73 1.69 12.09
N PHE A 39 1.78 1.36 10.79
CA PHE A 39 1.38 2.28 9.74
C PHE A 39 -0.08 2.76 9.90
N ASN A 40 -0.29 4.07 9.91
CA ASN A 40 -1.59 4.68 10.12
C ASN A 40 -2.30 4.92 8.78
N PHE A 41 -3.16 3.98 8.38
CA PHE A 41 -3.97 4.08 7.17
C PHE A 41 -4.95 5.25 7.20
N GLU A 42 -5.56 5.55 8.34
CA GLU A 42 -6.51 6.67 8.43
C GLU A 42 -5.83 7.98 8.08
N ARG A 43 -4.63 8.21 8.63
CA ARG A 43 -3.83 9.38 8.34
C ARG A 43 -3.38 9.41 6.88
N ALA A 44 -2.85 8.30 6.37
CA ALA A 44 -2.37 8.20 4.99
C ALA A 44 -3.46 8.43 3.93
N LEU A 45 -4.73 8.16 4.25
CA LEU A 45 -5.87 8.33 3.35
C LEU A 45 -6.62 9.65 3.54
N SER A 46 -6.45 10.31 4.69
CA SER A 46 -7.15 11.57 5.01
C SER A 46 -6.28 12.81 4.87
N GLU A 47 -4.96 12.69 5.00
CA GLU A 47 -4.01 13.78 4.87
C GLU A 47 -3.32 13.75 3.49
N PRO A 48 -3.13 14.91 2.84
CA PRO A 48 -2.40 14.96 1.59
C PRO A 48 -0.89 14.90 1.83
N VAL A 49 -0.17 14.33 0.86
CA VAL A 49 1.29 14.16 0.91
C VAL A 49 1.98 14.99 -0.16
N LEU A 50 3.23 15.36 0.11
CA LEU A 50 4.06 16.10 -0.83
C LEU A 50 4.63 15.17 -1.90
N GLY A 51 4.87 15.70 -3.11
CA GLY A 51 5.38 14.92 -4.23
C GLY A 51 6.72 14.21 -4.00
N PHE A 52 7.55 14.65 -3.04
CA PHE A 52 8.78 13.95 -2.70
C PHE A 52 8.55 12.62 -1.97
N ALA A 53 7.36 12.41 -1.36
CA ALA A 53 7.01 11.15 -0.72
C ALA A 53 6.98 9.97 -1.72
N PHE A 54 6.89 10.26 -3.02
CA PHE A 54 7.00 9.28 -4.09
C PHE A 54 8.43 8.78 -4.34
N ASN A 55 9.45 9.55 -3.92
CA ASN A 55 10.86 9.34 -4.26
C ASN A 55 11.78 9.06 -3.05
N ALA A 56 11.26 9.09 -1.83
CA ALA A 56 12.05 8.89 -0.61
C ALA A 56 12.43 7.41 -0.42
N PHE A 57 13.46 6.95 -1.12
CA PHE A 57 14.22 5.76 -0.75
C PHE A 57 15.26 6.19 0.30
N GLU A 58 14.87 6.25 1.57
CA GLU A 58 15.87 6.23 2.64
C GLU A 58 16.38 4.79 2.76
N ILE A 59 17.63 4.55 2.33
CA ILE A 59 18.26 3.23 2.29
C ILE A 59 18.28 2.55 3.67
N ASP A 60 18.22 3.34 4.75
CA ASP A 60 18.25 2.86 6.13
C ASP A 60 16.85 2.65 6.74
N ARG A 61 15.77 3.15 6.11
CA ARG A 61 14.39 3.04 6.61
C ARG A 61 13.39 2.86 5.48
N ILE A 62 12.80 1.67 5.43
CA ILE A 62 11.70 1.36 4.52
C ILE A 62 10.44 2.12 4.99
N ASP A 63 10.07 3.20 4.30
CA ASP A 63 8.80 3.90 4.50
C ASP A 63 7.63 3.05 3.93
N PRO A 64 6.69 2.58 4.78
CA PRO A 64 5.53 1.81 4.31
C PRO A 64 4.67 2.57 3.31
N LEU A 65 4.59 3.90 3.40
CA LEU A 65 3.80 4.70 2.47
C LEU A 65 4.37 4.61 1.05
N THR A 66 5.68 4.83 0.92
CA THR A 66 6.39 4.72 -0.35
C THR A 66 6.29 3.31 -0.90
N LEU A 67 6.40 2.26 -0.08
CA LEU A 67 6.19 0.89 -0.52
C LEU A 67 4.78 0.65 -1.05
N LEU A 68 3.75 1.11 -0.34
CA LEU A 68 2.36 0.96 -0.76
C LEU A 68 2.09 1.64 -2.10
N LEU A 69 2.73 2.78 -2.36
CA LEU A 69 2.67 3.49 -3.64
C LEU A 69 3.42 2.74 -4.76
N GLN A 70 4.66 2.32 -4.51
CA GLN A 70 5.50 1.63 -5.49
C GLN A 70 4.96 0.25 -5.88
N THR A 71 4.34 -0.44 -4.93
CA THR A 71 3.70 -1.75 -5.16
C THR A 71 2.26 -1.62 -5.66
N GLY A 72 1.72 -0.40 -5.73
CA GLY A 72 0.40 -0.11 -6.31
C GLY A 72 -0.79 -0.39 -5.38
N TYR A 73 -0.58 -0.63 -4.10
CA TYR A 73 -1.65 -0.74 -3.12
C TYR A 73 -2.32 0.61 -2.82
N LEU A 74 -1.56 1.70 -2.90
CA LEU A 74 -2.09 3.07 -2.89
C LEU A 74 -1.76 3.75 -4.22
N THR A 75 -2.64 4.66 -4.63
CA THR A 75 -2.49 5.50 -5.81
C THR A 75 -2.91 6.93 -5.49
N ILE A 76 -2.51 7.87 -6.34
CA ILE A 76 -3.02 9.25 -6.28
C ILE A 76 -4.51 9.24 -6.64
N LYS A 77 -5.33 9.78 -5.74
CA LYS A 77 -6.77 10.02 -5.94
C LYS A 77 -7.02 11.39 -6.53
N SER A 78 -6.34 12.41 -6.01
CA SER A 78 -6.43 13.78 -6.48
C SER A 78 -5.18 14.56 -6.10
N SER A 79 -5.00 15.72 -6.72
CA SER A 79 -3.93 16.65 -6.38
C SER A 79 -4.46 18.08 -6.37
N PHE A 80 -3.81 18.94 -5.59
CA PHE A 80 -4.11 20.36 -5.52
C PHE A 80 -2.84 21.15 -5.23
N VAL A 81 -2.89 22.46 -5.44
CA VAL A 81 -1.75 23.35 -5.18
C VAL A 81 -2.07 24.22 -3.98
N GLU A 82 -1.17 24.20 -3.01
CA GLU A 82 -1.23 25.04 -1.81
C GLU A 82 0.12 25.74 -1.64
N LEU A 83 0.11 27.07 -1.56
CA LEU A 83 1.31 27.89 -1.40
C LEU A 83 2.42 27.59 -2.43
N GLY A 84 2.04 27.33 -3.70
CA GLY A 84 2.96 27.00 -4.78
C GLY A 84 3.52 25.58 -4.75
N THR A 85 3.02 24.73 -3.84
CA THR A 85 3.44 23.33 -3.70
C THR A 85 2.31 22.40 -4.09
N THR A 86 2.61 21.36 -4.88
CA THR A 86 1.62 20.33 -5.24
C THR A 86 1.51 19.27 -4.15
N LEU A 87 0.29 19.07 -3.68
CA LEU A 87 -0.12 18.10 -2.67
C LEU A 87 -1.02 17.04 -3.29
N TYR A 88 -0.94 15.82 -2.76
CA TYR A 88 -1.60 14.64 -3.32
C TYR A 88 -2.39 13.90 -2.26
N TYR A 89 -3.67 13.65 -2.53
CA TYR A 89 -4.46 12.70 -1.75
C TYR A 89 -4.29 11.29 -2.30
N LEU A 90 -4.21 10.31 -1.41
CA LEU A 90 -4.00 8.92 -1.76
C LEU A 90 -5.23 8.08 -1.43
N ASP A 91 -5.43 7.02 -2.20
CA ASP A 91 -6.48 6.01 -1.96
C ASP A 91 -6.11 4.68 -2.59
N PHE A 92 -6.87 3.64 -2.26
CA PHE A 92 -6.78 2.38 -2.97
C PHE A 92 -7.27 2.56 -4.43
N PRO A 93 -6.60 1.94 -5.42
CA PRO A 93 -6.98 2.11 -6.81
C PRO A 93 -8.34 1.50 -7.15
N ASN A 94 -8.74 0.46 -6.42
CA ASN A 94 -10.03 -0.20 -6.53
C ASN A 94 -10.33 -1.00 -5.26
N ARG A 95 -11.53 -1.59 -5.21
CA ARG A 95 -12.00 -2.39 -4.08
C ARG A 95 -11.21 -3.70 -3.90
N GLU A 96 -10.84 -4.36 -4.99
CA GLU A 96 -10.11 -5.63 -4.97
C GLU A 96 -8.74 -5.48 -4.29
N VAL A 97 -7.97 -4.46 -4.67
CA VAL A 97 -6.65 -4.16 -4.09
C VAL A 97 -6.77 -3.82 -2.60
N LYS A 98 -7.83 -3.09 -2.22
CA LYS A 98 -8.13 -2.81 -0.81
C LYS A 98 -8.39 -4.10 -0.03
N GLU A 99 -9.27 -4.96 -0.54
CA GLU A 99 -9.64 -6.21 0.13
C GLU A 99 -8.43 -7.17 0.22
N ALA A 100 -7.61 -7.22 -0.83
CA ALA A 100 -6.39 -8.02 -0.88
C ALA A 100 -5.35 -7.63 0.20
N LEU A 101 -5.26 -6.33 0.56
CA LEU A 101 -4.36 -5.88 1.62
C LEU A 101 -5.00 -5.97 3.01
N MET A 102 -6.21 -5.42 3.15
CA MET A 102 -6.83 -5.19 4.44
C MET A 102 -7.31 -6.48 5.10
N THR A 103 -7.81 -7.44 4.31
CA THR A 103 -8.31 -8.72 4.84
C THR A 103 -7.23 -9.49 5.61
N PRO A 104 -6.06 -9.82 5.02
CA PRO A 104 -5.01 -10.52 5.76
C PRO A 104 -4.38 -9.66 6.86
N LEU A 105 -4.33 -8.33 6.70
CA LEU A 105 -3.83 -7.42 7.74
C LEU A 105 -4.69 -7.48 9.00
N ILE A 106 -6.01 -7.33 8.83
CA ILE A 106 -6.97 -7.41 9.94
C ILE A 106 -6.91 -8.77 10.62
N GLN A 107 -6.88 -9.86 9.85
CA GLN A 107 -6.72 -11.20 10.41
C GLN A 107 -5.45 -11.33 11.27
N ARG A 108 -4.35 -10.72 10.84
CA ARG A 108 -3.08 -10.76 11.58
C ARG A 108 -3.10 -9.89 12.83
N LEU A 109 -3.73 -8.72 12.78
CA LEU A 109 -3.98 -7.87 13.95
C LEU A 109 -4.83 -8.58 15.00
N LEU A 110 -5.90 -9.28 14.58
CA LEU A 110 -6.77 -10.03 15.48
C LEU A 110 -6.11 -11.27 16.09
N ARG A 111 -5.16 -11.89 15.37
CA ARG A 111 -4.38 -13.05 15.85
C ARG A 111 -3.20 -12.66 16.74
N THR A 112 -2.76 -11.41 16.70
CA THR A 112 -1.72 -10.92 17.59
C THR A 112 -2.38 -10.71 18.97
N PRO A 113 -1.98 -11.43 20.03
CA PRO A 113 -2.54 -11.16 21.34
C PRO A 113 -2.30 -9.69 21.67
N ALA A 114 -3.36 -9.00 22.10
CA ALA A 114 -3.29 -7.64 22.61
C ALA A 114 -2.43 -7.66 23.90
N GLY A 115 -1.11 -7.62 23.73
CA GLY A 115 -0.16 -7.86 24.79
C GLY A 115 1.08 -7.03 24.55
N ASN A 116 1.04 -5.77 25.00
CA ASN A 116 2.00 -5.15 25.92
C ASN A 116 1.89 -3.62 25.83
N ARG A 117 0.73 -3.05 26.21
CA ARG A 117 0.73 -1.65 26.67
C ARG A 117 1.35 -1.68 28.06
N ARG A 118 2.68 -1.54 28.14
CA ARG A 118 3.33 -1.24 29.41
C ARG A 118 2.74 0.09 29.91
N CYS A 119 2.11 0.02 31.08
CA CYS A 119 1.91 1.18 31.95
C CYS A 119 3.27 1.75 32.37
#